data_AF-A0A3D5MXR6-F1
#
_entry.id   AF-A0A3D5MXR6-F1
#
_cell.length_a   1.000
_cell.length_b   1.000
_cell.length_c   1.000
_cell.angle_alpha   90.00
_cell.angle_beta   90.00
_cell.angle_gamma   90.00
#
_symmetry.space_group_name_H-M   'P 1'
#
loop_
_entity.id
_entity.type
_entity.pdbx_description
1 polymer ?
#
loop_
_entity_poly.entity_id
_entity_poly.type
_entity_poly.pdbx_seq_one_letter_code
_entity_poly.pdbx_strand_id
1 'polypeptide(L)'
;YLAYGTEAWQVYNEIMPEREEYIVDKKYNSAFYKTDLREYLNSKNIDTIILTGMQTEYCIDATLKSAFDYKYKIIIPEETNTTFDNEYLTGEKLFEFYNYKIWNKRFAKVMPVQEVLNLFEK
;
A
#
# COMPACT_ATOMS: atom_id res chain seq x y z
N TYR A 1 -7.41 3.12 17.04
CA TYR A 1 -7.61 1.66 17.04
C TYR A 1 -8.97 1.39 16.43
N LEU A 2 -9.05 0.59 15.35
CA LEU A 2 -10.32 0.20 14.73
C LEU A 2 -10.74 -1.14 15.33
N ALA A 3 -11.87 -1.17 16.03
CA ALA A 3 -12.37 -2.39 16.64
C ALA A 3 -12.97 -3.31 15.57
N TYR A 4 -12.55 -4.58 15.56
CA TYR A 4 -12.99 -5.57 14.59
C TYR A 4 -14.52 -5.66 14.51
N GLY A 5 -15.05 -5.70 13.28
CA GLY A 5 -16.49 -5.82 13.02
C GLY A 5 -17.31 -4.54 13.19
N THR A 6 -16.69 -3.44 13.63
CA THR A 6 -17.39 -2.13 13.66
C THR A 6 -17.52 -1.54 12.27
N GLU A 7 -18.46 -0.60 12.09
CA GLU A 7 -18.66 0.12 10.82
C GLU A 7 -17.37 0.81 10.35
N ALA A 8 -16.67 1.49 11.26
CA ALA A 8 -15.39 2.15 10.97
C ALA A 8 -14.23 1.19 10.62
N TRP A 9 -14.40 -0.11 10.87
CA TRP A 9 -13.42 -1.14 10.51
C TRP A 9 -13.65 -1.72 9.11
N GLN A 10 -14.85 -1.58 8.55
CA GLN A 10 -15.17 -2.11 7.23
C GLN A 10 -14.42 -1.35 6.12
N VAL A 11 -14.17 -2.03 5.00
CA VAL A 11 -13.66 -1.39 3.79
C VAL A 11 -14.71 -0.39 3.27
N TYR A 12 -14.26 0.77 2.81
CA TYR A 12 -15.14 1.79 2.25
C TYR A 12 -15.94 1.25 1.07
N ASN A 13 -17.25 1.53 1.04
CA ASN A 13 -18.21 0.86 0.14
C ASN A 13 -17.83 0.94 -1.35
N GLU A 14 -17.26 2.05 -1.80
CA GLU A 14 -16.90 2.22 -3.23
C GLU A 14 -15.70 1.36 -3.68
N ILE A 15 -14.94 0.80 -2.73
CA ILE A 15 -13.78 -0.05 -2.99
C ILE A 15 -13.91 -1.40 -2.26
N MET A 16 -15.15 -1.82 -1.98
CA MET A 16 -15.39 -3.13 -1.36
C MET A 16 -14.84 -4.24 -2.26
N PRO A 17 -14.14 -5.24 -1.68
CA PRO A 17 -13.60 -6.33 -2.47
C PRO A 17 -14.70 -7.15 -3.14
N GLU A 18 -14.44 -7.62 -4.35
CA GLU A 18 -15.30 -8.61 -5.00
C GLU A 18 -15.18 -9.98 -4.31
N ARG A 19 -16.16 -10.88 -4.56
CA ARG A 19 -16.32 -12.16 -3.83
C ARG A 19 -15.08 -13.06 -3.81
N GLU A 20 -14.21 -12.95 -4.82
CA GLU A 20 -13.02 -13.80 -4.98
C GLU A 20 -11.70 -13.04 -4.74
N GLU A 21 -11.78 -11.77 -4.37
CA GLU A 21 -10.58 -11.00 -4.03
C GLU A 21 -10.05 -11.41 -2.66
N TYR A 22 -8.72 -11.51 -2.60
CA TYR A 22 -8.03 -11.96 -1.39
C TYR A 22 -7.95 -10.82 -0.37
N ILE A 23 -8.45 -11.07 0.83
CA ILE A 23 -8.49 -10.10 1.94
C ILE A 23 -7.51 -10.53 3.03
N VAL A 24 -6.69 -9.59 3.50
CA VAL A 24 -5.76 -9.80 4.61
C VAL A 24 -6.12 -8.92 5.78
N ASP A 25 -6.53 -9.54 6.88
CA ASP A 25 -6.67 -8.87 8.17
C ASP A 25 -5.30 -8.71 8.83
N LYS A 26 -4.97 -7.49 9.24
CA LYS A 26 -3.69 -7.18 9.91
C LYS A 26 -3.89 -6.43 11.23
N LYS A 27 -3.03 -6.74 12.20
CA LYS A 27 -2.97 -6.06 13.52
C LYS A 27 -1.85 -5.03 13.64
N TYR A 28 -0.91 -5.03 12.69
CA TYR A 28 0.26 -4.15 12.68
C TYR A 28 0.30 -3.32 11.39
N ASN A 29 1.23 -2.36 11.33
CA ASN A 29 1.33 -1.45 10.18
C ASN A 29 1.68 -2.22 8.89
N SER A 30 2.71 -3.08 8.94
CA SER A 30 3.08 -3.94 7.81
C SER A 30 2.03 -5.01 7.56
N ALA A 31 1.54 -5.09 6.32
CA ALA A 31 0.62 -6.14 5.89
C ALA A 31 1.26 -7.53 5.80
N PHE A 32 2.59 -7.64 5.93
CA PHE A 32 3.32 -8.92 5.95
C PHE A 32 3.54 -9.47 7.36
N TYR A 33 3.46 -8.62 8.39
CA TYR A 33 3.86 -9.04 9.73
C TYR A 33 2.72 -9.80 10.40
N LYS A 34 2.95 -11.09 10.67
CA LYS A 34 1.97 -12.02 11.27
C LYS A 34 0.68 -12.14 10.47
N THR A 35 0.81 -12.19 9.16
CA THR A 35 -0.25 -12.50 8.18
C THR A 35 0.24 -13.59 7.25
N ASP A 36 -0.63 -14.08 6.39
CA ASP A 36 -0.38 -15.07 5.33
C ASP A 36 -0.15 -14.43 3.95
N LEU A 37 0.00 -13.10 3.89
CA LEU A 37 0.14 -12.36 2.63
C LEU A 37 1.34 -12.85 1.81
N ARG A 38 2.47 -13.15 2.45
CA ARG A 38 3.68 -13.58 1.73
C ARG A 38 3.48 -14.95 1.09
N GLU A 39 2.91 -15.87 1.84
CA GLU A 39 2.59 -17.22 1.41
C GLU A 39 1.61 -17.17 0.23
N TYR A 40 0.58 -16.32 0.32
CA TYR A 40 -0.36 -16.09 -0.76
C TYR A 40 0.33 -15.58 -2.03
N LEU A 41 1.10 -14.47 -1.95
CA LEU A 41 1.79 -13.89 -3.10
C LEU A 41 2.76 -14.88 -3.75
N ASN A 42 3.50 -15.64 -2.94
CA ASN A 42 4.41 -16.68 -3.44
C ASN A 42 3.67 -17.80 -4.15
N SER A 43 2.52 -18.25 -3.62
CA SER A 43 1.70 -19.30 -4.24
C SER A 43 1.18 -18.91 -5.64
N LYS A 44 1.08 -17.59 -5.89
CA LYS A 44 0.65 -17.02 -7.17
C LYS A 44 1.82 -16.62 -8.09
N ASN A 45 3.06 -16.87 -7.67
CA ASN A 45 4.28 -16.42 -8.36
C ASN A 45 4.30 -14.90 -8.63
N ILE A 46 3.72 -14.10 -7.73
CA ILE A 46 3.71 -12.64 -7.84
C ILE A 46 5.08 -12.12 -7.41
N ASP A 47 5.73 -11.30 -8.24
CA ASP A 47 7.01 -10.66 -7.93
C ASP A 47 6.92 -9.13 -7.83
N THR A 48 5.77 -8.56 -8.24
CA THR A 48 5.55 -7.12 -8.37
C THR A 48 4.24 -6.73 -7.68
N ILE A 49 4.28 -5.68 -6.86
CA ILE A 49 3.14 -5.16 -6.10
C ILE A 49 2.90 -3.70 -6.50
N ILE A 50 1.69 -3.39 -6.94
CA ILE A 50 1.19 -2.01 -6.99
C ILE A 50 0.57 -1.73 -5.63
N LEU A 51 1.10 -0.75 -4.90
CA LEU A 51 0.68 -0.47 -3.52
C LEU A 51 -0.01 0.90 -3.43
N THR A 52 -1.22 0.90 -2.88
CA THR A 52 -2.10 2.07 -2.71
C THR A 52 -2.73 2.07 -1.32
N GLY A 53 -3.37 3.18 -0.92
CA GLY A 53 -4.14 3.28 0.31
C GLY A 53 -3.55 4.23 1.36
N MET A 54 -3.84 4.00 2.63
CA MET A 54 -3.46 4.91 3.71
C MET A 54 -3.14 4.17 5.02
N GLN A 55 -2.32 4.72 5.92
CA GLN A 55 -1.64 6.02 5.82
C GLN A 55 -0.23 5.91 5.21
N THR A 56 0.16 6.92 4.43
CA THR A 56 1.44 7.04 3.70
C THR A 56 2.65 6.66 4.56
N GLU A 57 2.90 7.36 5.66
CA GLU A 57 4.09 7.19 6.50
C GLU A 57 4.01 6.00 7.47
N TYR A 58 2.84 5.38 7.59
CA TYR A 58 2.60 4.27 8.52
C TYR A 58 2.41 2.94 7.79
N CYS A 59 1.18 2.60 7.42
CA CYS A 59 0.85 1.27 6.89
C CYS A 59 1.45 1.06 5.50
N ILE A 60 1.46 2.10 4.66
CA ILE A 60 2.05 2.03 3.33
C ILE A 60 3.57 1.90 3.42
N ASP A 61 4.25 2.79 4.15
CA ASP A 61 5.71 2.74 4.34
C ASP A 61 6.19 1.40 4.94
N ALA A 62 5.53 0.92 6.00
CA ALA A 62 5.91 -0.32 6.67
C ALA A 62 5.73 -1.55 5.77
N THR A 63 4.63 -1.58 5.00
CA THR A 63 4.36 -2.66 4.05
C THR A 63 5.35 -2.63 2.89
N LEU A 64 5.61 -1.44 2.33
CA LEU A 64 6.56 -1.21 1.25
C LEU A 64 7.97 -1.66 1.62
N LYS A 65 8.46 -1.28 2.80
CA LYS A 65 9.79 -1.71 3.29
C LYS A 65 9.87 -3.22 3.50
N SER A 66 8.81 -3.82 4.07
CA SER A 66 8.74 -5.28 4.22
C SER A 66 8.74 -5.99 2.86
N ALA A 67 7.98 -5.48 1.90
CA ALA A 67 7.94 -6.02 0.54
C ALA A 67 9.32 -5.94 -0.14
N PHE A 68 10.00 -4.81 0.02
CA PHE A 68 11.36 -4.60 -0.48
C PHE A 68 12.36 -5.59 0.13
N ASP A 69 12.32 -5.82 1.45
CA ASP A 69 13.19 -6.80 2.12
C ASP A 69 12.94 -8.23 1.62
N TYR A 70 11.70 -8.54 1.25
CA TYR A 70 11.33 -9.80 0.60
C TYR A 70 11.57 -9.84 -0.92
N LYS A 71 12.20 -8.80 -1.48
CA LYS A 71 12.60 -8.67 -2.89
C LYS A 71 11.44 -8.52 -3.88
N TYR A 72 10.25 -8.14 -3.43
CA TYR A 72 9.19 -7.73 -4.35
C TYR A 72 9.59 -6.41 -5.03
N LYS A 73 9.22 -6.25 -6.30
CA LYS A 73 9.25 -4.95 -6.99
C LYS A 73 8.01 -4.18 -6.57
N ILE A 74 8.17 -2.92 -6.18
CA ILE A 74 7.03 -2.08 -5.76
C ILE A 74 6.82 -0.96 -6.77
N ILE A 75 5.57 -0.76 -7.17
CA ILE A 75 5.10 0.39 -7.93
C ILE A 75 4.15 1.18 -7.02
N ILE A 76 4.36 2.49 -6.95
CA ILE A 76 3.44 3.42 -6.29
C ILE A 76 2.87 4.33 -7.37
N PRO A 77 1.59 4.18 -7.75
CA PRO A 77 0.94 5.14 -8.61
C PRO A 77 0.81 6.48 -7.84
N GLU A 78 1.19 7.57 -8.49
CA GLU A 78 1.01 8.91 -7.90
C GLU A 78 -0.46 9.15 -7.52
N GLU A 79 -0.67 9.91 -6.45
CA GLU A 79 -1.99 10.29 -5.93
C GLU A 79 -2.88 9.12 -5.43
N THR A 80 -2.32 7.92 -5.26
CA THR A 80 -3.06 6.75 -4.75
C THR A 80 -2.73 6.36 -3.31
N ASN A 81 -1.98 7.20 -2.60
CA ASN A 81 -1.82 7.10 -1.16
C ASN A 81 -2.05 8.44 -0.47
N THR A 82 -2.49 8.40 0.79
CA THR A 82 -2.81 9.62 1.53
C THR A 82 -2.57 9.46 3.03
N THR A 83 -2.55 10.57 3.75
CA THR A 83 -2.41 10.64 5.21
C THR A 83 -3.04 11.93 5.75
N PHE A 84 -2.98 12.12 7.07
CA PHE A 84 -3.50 13.30 7.75
C PHE A 84 -2.39 14.28 8.13
N ASP A 85 -2.75 15.54 8.35
CA ASP A 85 -1.86 16.52 8.98
C ASP A 85 -1.44 16.05 10.37
N ASN A 86 -0.23 16.42 10.78
CA ASN A 86 0.25 16.26 12.15
C ASN A 86 0.85 17.59 12.66
N GLU A 87 1.43 17.55 13.87
CA GLU A 87 2.00 18.74 14.52
C GLU A 87 3.11 19.43 13.70
N TYR A 88 3.79 18.71 12.80
CA TYR A 88 4.97 19.17 12.09
C TYR A 88 4.76 19.39 10.59
N LEU A 89 3.95 18.55 9.94
CA LEU A 89 3.79 18.52 8.49
C LEU A 89 2.33 18.31 8.09
N THR A 90 1.95 18.90 6.96
CA THR A 90 0.68 18.60 6.31
C THR A 90 0.74 17.22 5.66
N GLY A 91 -0.43 16.60 5.48
CA GLY A 91 -0.56 15.32 4.79
C GLY A 91 -0.02 15.36 3.36
N GLU A 92 -0.20 16.49 2.66
CA GLU A 92 0.39 16.75 1.34
C GLU A 92 1.92 16.72 1.39
N LYS A 93 2.55 17.41 2.35
CA LYS A 93 4.02 17.39 2.48
C LYS A 93 4.55 16.02 2.87
N LEU A 94 3.82 15.27 3.70
CA LEU A 94 4.17 13.88 4.03
C LEU A 94 4.07 12.99 2.79
N PHE A 95 2.99 13.12 2.02
CA PHE A 95 2.83 12.45 0.74
C PHE A 95 4.03 12.73 -0.18
N GLU A 96 4.33 14.01 -0.45
CA GLU A 96 5.44 14.37 -1.33
C GLU A 96 6.79 13.86 -0.83
N PHE A 97 7.05 13.98 0.47
CA PHE A 97 8.30 13.56 1.07
C PHE A 97 8.50 12.05 0.93
N TYR A 98 7.50 11.25 1.31
CA TYR A 98 7.62 9.80 1.25
C TYR A 98 7.65 9.29 -0.20
N ASN A 99 6.74 9.76 -1.05
CA ASN A 99 6.70 9.34 -2.45
C ASN A 99 7.98 9.75 -3.18
N TYR A 100 8.36 11.03 -3.15
CA TYR A 100 9.41 11.54 -4.04
C TYR A 100 10.81 11.56 -3.45
N LYS A 101 10.96 11.56 -2.11
CA LYS A 101 12.28 11.64 -1.45
C LYS A 101 12.72 10.34 -0.77
N ILE A 102 11.77 9.54 -0.27
CA ILE A 102 12.10 8.29 0.44
C ILE A 102 11.96 7.08 -0.46
N TRP A 103 10.83 6.90 -1.13
CA TRP A 103 10.49 5.67 -1.86
C TRP A 103 11.05 5.63 -3.28
N ASN A 104 10.84 6.69 -4.06
CA ASN A 104 11.14 6.67 -5.48
C ASN A 104 12.64 6.37 -5.74
N LYS A 105 12.89 5.42 -6.65
CA LYS A 105 14.23 4.96 -7.07
C LYS A 105 15.07 4.31 -5.98
N ARG A 106 14.48 4.05 -4.80
CA ARG A 106 15.16 3.37 -3.69
C ARG A 106 14.43 2.10 -3.28
N PHE A 107 13.16 2.23 -2.94
CA PHE A 107 12.33 1.11 -2.50
C PHE A 107 11.23 0.76 -3.51
N ALA A 108 10.76 1.75 -4.27
CA ALA A 108 9.70 1.60 -5.25
C ALA A 108 9.96 2.46 -6.49
N LYS A 109 9.25 2.15 -7.58
CA LYS A 109 9.06 3.06 -8.72
C LYS A 109 7.79 3.86 -8.47
N VAL A 110 7.93 5.17 -8.28
CA VAL A 110 6.79 6.09 -8.22
C VAL A 110 6.58 6.66 -9.61
N MET A 111 5.36 6.58 -10.13
CA MET A 111 5.04 6.99 -11.51
C MET A 111 3.58 7.43 -11.67
N PRO A 112 3.25 8.21 -12.71
CA PRO A 112 1.89 8.67 -12.96
C PRO A 112 0.90 7.51 -13.05
N VAL A 113 -0.29 7.67 -12.46
CA VAL A 113 -1.32 6.60 -12.44
C VAL A 113 -1.66 6.09 -13.84
N GLN A 114 -1.70 6.98 -14.83
CA GLN A 114 -1.97 6.60 -16.22
C GLN A 114 -0.91 5.65 -16.79
N GLU A 115 0.37 5.85 -16.45
CA GLU A 115 1.42 4.94 -16.90
C GLU A 115 1.31 3.55 -16.26
N VAL A 116 0.77 3.48 -15.03
CA VAL A 116 0.47 2.20 -14.37
C VAL A 116 -0.71 1.51 -15.04
N LEU A 117 -1.78 2.24 -15.36
CA LEU A 117 -2.95 1.69 -16.06
C LEU A 117 -2.57 1.09 -17.42
N ASN A 118 -1.67 1.74 -18.16
CA ASN A 118 -1.16 1.25 -19.44
C ASN A 118 -0.41 -0.09 -19.33
N LEU A 119 -0.04 -0.56 -18.12
CA LEU A 119 0.56 -1.89 -17.92
C LEU A 119 -0.46 -3.03 -18.09
N PHE A 120 -1.76 -2.75 -17.91
CA PHE A 120 -2.85 -3.73 -18.00
C PHE A 120 -3.47 -3.83 -19.39
N GLU A 121 -3.19 -2.87 -20.27
CA GLU A 121 -3.71 -2.82 -21.64
C GLU A 121 -2.88 -3.65 -22.64
N LYS A 122 -1.89 -4.40 -22.15
CA LYS A 122 -1.02 -5.28 -22.96
C LYS A 122 -1.48 -6.73 -22.86
#